data_AF-A0A9E5JTM8-F1
#
_entry.id   AF-A0A9E5JTM8-F1
#
_cell.length_a   1.000
_cell.length_b   1.000
_cell.length_c   1.000
_cell.angle_alpha   90.00
_cell.angle_beta   90.00
_cell.angle_gamma   90.00
#
_symmetry.space_group_name_H-M   'P 1'
#
loop_
_entity.id
_entity.type
_entity.pdbx_description
1 polymer ?
#
loop_
_entity_poly.entity_id
_entity_poly.type
_entity_poly.pdbx_seq_one_letter_code
_entity_poly.pdbx_strand_id
1 'polypeptide(L)' 'MSIAEEVAAGPPTPERKLGKIDAWLESLSAEDRAAVDRIMADPEWRHVDVRALFARHGLEASPQSIGKVRQERYGYR' A
#
# COMPACT_ATOMS: atom_id res chain seq x y z
N MET A 1 -28.52 -5.64 23.70
CA MET A 1 -27.32 -6.45 23.41
C MET A 1 -26.44 -6.36 24.66
N SER A 2 -26.07 -7.49 25.25
CA SER A 2 -25.29 -7.58 26.49
C SER A 2 -23.79 -7.46 26.23
N ILE A 3 -23.03 -6.92 27.18
CA ILE A 3 -21.55 -6.88 27.13
C ILE A 3 -20.98 -8.30 26.96
N ALA A 4 -21.63 -9.32 27.53
CA ALA A 4 -21.23 -10.72 27.37
C ALA A 4 -21.37 -11.21 25.91
N GLU A 5 -22.36 -10.69 25.16
CA GLU A 5 -22.54 -11.01 23.74
C GLU A 5 -21.49 -10.31 22.87
N GLU A 6 -21.13 -9.06 23.18
CA GLU A 6 -20.05 -8.33 22.49
C GLU A 6 -18.67 -8.99 22.68
N VAL A 7 -18.36 -9.45 23.89
CA VAL A 7 -17.09 -10.15 24.15
C VAL A 7 -17.05 -11.51 23.45
N ALA A 8 -18.18 -12.22 23.39
CA ALA A 8 -18.29 -13.49 22.67
C ALA A 8 -18.17 -13.34 21.14
N ALA A 9 -18.56 -12.19 20.60
CA ALA A 9 -18.42 -11.87 19.18
C ALA A 9 -16.96 -11.58 18.76
N GLY A 10 -16.05 -11.44 19.71
CA GLY A 10 -14.64 -11.14 19.48
C GLY A 10 -14.38 -9.66 19.17
N PRO A 11 -13.11 -9.23 19.16
CA PRO A 11 -12.78 -7.83 18.87
C PRO A 11 -13.29 -7.47 17.46
N PRO A 12 -13.87 -6.27 17.27
CA PRO A 12 -14.24 -5.82 15.94
C PRO A 12 -12.99 -5.85 15.07
N THR A 13 -13.06 -6.57 13.95
CA THR A 13 -11.94 -6.60 13.00
C THR A 13 -11.77 -5.17 12.50
N PRO A 14 -10.66 -4.48 12.80
CA PRO A 14 -10.49 -3.12 12.36
C PRO A 14 -10.55 -3.12 10.84
N GLU A 15 -11.47 -2.35 10.26
CA GLU A 15 -11.48 -2.10 8.84
C GLU A 15 -10.09 -1.58 8.46
N ARG A 16 -9.36 -2.38 7.68
CA ARG A 16 -8.04 -1.98 7.19
C ARG A 16 -8.26 -0.74 6.33
N LYS A 17 -7.96 0.44 6.89
CA LYS A 17 -7.80 1.65 6.09
C LYS A 17 -6.63 1.42 5.16
N LEU A 18 -6.93 1.03 3.92
CA LEU A 18 -5.94 0.91 2.86
C LEU A 18 -5.26 2.27 2.71
N GLY A 19 -3.93 2.27 2.68
CA GLY A 19 -3.19 3.49 2.38
C GLY A 19 -3.52 3.96 0.97
N LYS A 20 -3.33 5.26 0.68
CA LYS A 20 -3.57 5.81 -0.67
C LYS A 20 -2.85 5.04 -1.78
N ILE A 21 -1.65 4.53 -1.49
CA ILE A 21 -0.88 3.69 -2.42
C ILE A 21 -1.57 2.34 -2.62
N ASP A 22 -2.03 1.70 -1.55
CA ASP A 22 -2.69 0.39 -1.63
C ASP A 22 -4.00 0.46 -2.43
N ALA A 23 -4.83 1.48 -2.15
CA ALA A 23 -6.07 1.72 -2.87
C ALA A 23 -5.81 2.02 -4.36
N TRP A 24 -4.76 2.77 -4.67
CA TRP A 24 -4.36 3.02 -6.05
C TRP A 24 -3.89 1.73 -6.74
N LEU A 25 -3.07 0.91 -6.09
CA LEU A 25 -2.64 -0.39 -6.62
C LEU A 25 -3.82 -1.34 -6.90
N GLU A 26 -4.88 -1.28 -6.09
CA GLU A 26 -6.11 -2.06 -6.32
C GLU A 26 -6.95 -1.54 -7.49
N SER A 27 -6.81 -0.27 -7.86
CA SER A 27 -7.49 0.30 -9.05
C SER A 27 -6.80 -0.04 -10.38
N LEU A 28 -5.56 -0.53 -10.33
CA LEU A 28 -4.78 -0.85 -11.53
C LEU A 28 -5.23 -2.17 -12.17
N SER A 29 -4.97 -2.29 -13.48
CA SER A 29 -5.05 -3.58 -14.16
C SER A 29 -4.03 -4.57 -13.58
N ALA A 30 -4.24 -5.87 -13.76
CA ALA A 30 -3.29 -6.88 -13.29
C ALA A 30 -1.88 -6.71 -13.90
N GLU A 31 -1.81 -6.27 -15.16
CA GLU A 31 -0.54 -6.02 -15.86
C GLU A 31 0.20 -4.82 -15.28
N ASP A 32 -0.50 -3.69 -15.11
CA ASP A 32 0.07 -2.47 -14.53
C ASP A 32 0.50 -2.69 -13.08
N ARG A 33 -0.32 -3.41 -12.31
CA ARG A 33 0.02 -3.76 -10.93
C ARG A 33 1.30 -4.59 -10.87
N ALA A 34 1.45 -5.60 -11.73
CA ALA A 34 2.67 -6.39 -11.79
C ALA A 34 3.89 -5.55 -12.20
N ALA A 35 3.73 -4.57 -13.09
CA ALA A 35 4.81 -3.65 -13.45
C ALA A 35 5.21 -2.76 -12.27
N VAL A 36 4.23 -2.19 -11.54
CA VAL A 36 4.50 -1.39 -10.35
C VAL A 36 5.12 -2.22 -9.24
N ASP A 37 4.68 -3.45 -9.02
CA ASP A 37 5.23 -4.33 -7.98
C ASP A 37 6.72 -4.65 -8.28
N ARG A 38 7.10 -4.87 -9.55
CA ARG A 38 8.52 -5.01 -9.95
C ARG A 38 9.31 -3.76 -9.61
N ILE A 39 8.81 -2.58 -9.99
CA ILE A 39 9.48 -1.30 -9.70
C ILE A 39 9.59 -1.05 -8.18
N MET A 40 8.58 -1.43 -7.40
CA MET A 40 8.59 -1.28 -5.95
C MET A 40 9.56 -2.23 -5.25
N ALA A 41 9.78 -3.42 -5.80
CA ALA A 41 10.74 -4.40 -5.28
C ALA A 41 12.18 -4.15 -5.74
N ASP A 42 12.39 -3.34 -6.78
CA ASP A 42 13.70 -3.15 -7.40
C ASP A 42 14.56 -2.08 -6.67
N PRO A 43 15.78 -2.46 -6.19
CA PRO A 43 16.76 -1.53 -5.61
C PRO A 43 17.11 -0.34 -6.48
N GLU A 44 17.23 -0.55 -7.79
CA GLU A 44 17.77 0.43 -8.72
C GLU A 44 16.81 1.60 -8.89
N TRP A 45 15.52 1.35 -8.65
CA TRP A 45 14.50 2.38 -8.60
C TRP A 45 14.55 3.12 -7.27
N ARG A 46 15.07 4.35 -7.30
CA ARG A 46 15.09 5.23 -6.12
C ARG A 46 13.68 5.73 -5.82
N HIS A 47 13.45 6.12 -4.57
CA HIS A 47 12.15 6.67 -4.14
C HIS A 47 11.69 7.90 -4.95
N VAL A 48 12.62 8.71 -5.45
CA VAL A 48 12.30 9.87 -6.30
C VAL A 48 11.77 9.46 -7.67
N ASP A 49 12.29 8.37 -8.23
CA ASP A 49 11.92 7.85 -9.54
C ASP A 49 10.53 7.19 -9.47
N VAL A 50 10.29 6.40 -8.40
CA VAL A 50 8.96 5.83 -8.11
C VAL A 50 7.92 6.92 -7.85
N ARG A 51 8.28 7.96 -7.09
CA ARG A 51 7.38 9.08 -6.83
C ARG A 51 7.00 9.81 -8.12
N ALA A 52 7.96 10.03 -9.01
CA ALA A 52 7.70 10.66 -10.29
C ALA A 52 6.77 9.81 -11.17
N LEU A 53 6.93 8.48 -11.15
CA LEU A 53 6.00 7.56 -11.80
C LEU A 53 4.59 7.70 -11.22
N PHE A 54 4.42 7.61 -9.91
CA PHE A 54 3.11 7.73 -9.26
C PHE A 54 2.44 9.06 -9.59
N ALA A 55 3.18 10.17 -9.56
CA ALA A 55 2.67 11.49 -9.90
C ALA A 55 2.16 11.57 -11.36
N ARG A 56 2.82 10.92 -12.32
CA ARG A 56 2.36 10.85 -13.72
C ARG A 56 1.03 10.12 -13.88
N HIS A 57 0.72 9.21 -12.96
CA HIS A 57 -0.54 8.46 -12.93
C HIS A 57 -1.54 9.03 -11.91
N GLY A 58 -1.36 10.28 -11.48
CA GLY A 58 -2.30 10.98 -10.61
C GLY A 58 -2.23 10.61 -9.13
N LEU A 59 -1.21 9.84 -8.71
CA LEU A 59 -0.99 9.49 -7.31
C LEU A 59 0.11 10.36 -6.70
N GLU A 60 -0.27 11.27 -5.81
CA GLU A 60 0.69 12.00 -4.98
C GLU A 60 1.05 11.20 -3.73
N ALA A 61 2.17 10.48 -3.80
CA ALA A 61 2.75 9.77 -2.68
C ALA A 61 3.98 10.50 -2.13
N SER A 62 4.11 10.54 -0.80
CA SER A 62 5.34 11.00 -0.16
C SER A 62 6.43 9.93 -0.26
N PRO A 63 7.73 10.30 -0.31
CA PRO A 63 8.82 9.34 -0.26
C PRO A 63 8.77 8.42 0.96
N GLN A 64 8.30 8.94 2.10
CA GLN A 64 8.13 8.17 3.35
C GLN A 64 7.03 7.10 3.19
N SER A 65 5.92 7.43 2.54
CA SER A 65 4.84 6.48 2.27
C SER A 65 5.31 5.37 1.32
N ILE A 66 6.07 5.71 0.27
CA ILE A 66 6.66 4.74 -0.65
C ILE A 66 7.62 3.82 0.10
N GLY A 67 8.54 4.38 0.89
CA GLY A 67 9.49 3.61 1.70
C GLY A 67 8.79 2.67 2.68
N LYS A 68 7.74 3.14 3.35
CA LYS A 68 6.93 2.32 4.26
C LYS A 68 6.29 1.12 3.53
N VAL A 69 5.67 1.36 2.37
CA VAL A 69 5.07 0.27 1.57
C VAL A 69 6.14 -0.70 1.06
N ARG A 70 7.31 -0.18 0.65
CA ARG A 70 8.46 -1.00 0.26
C ARG A 70 8.93 -1.91 1.40
N GLN A 71 9.04 -1.37 2.61
CA GLN A 71 9.42 -2.12 3.79
C GLN A 71 8.37 -3.17 4.17
N GLU A 72 7.10 -2.78 4.25
CA GLU A 72 6.01 -3.65 4.70
C GLU A 72 5.69 -4.79 3.72
N ARG A 73 5.80 -4.55 2.40
CA ARG A 73 5.42 -5.54 1.37
C ARG A 73 6.59 -6.28 0.75
N TYR A 74 7.77 -5.65 0.66
CA TYR A 74 8.91 -6.18 -0.09
C TYR A 74 10.16 -6.39 0.78
N GLY A 75 10.09 -6.10 2.09
CA GLY A 75 11.19 -6.31 3.03
C GLY A 75 12.37 -5.35 2.82
N TYR A 76 12.17 -4.26 2.07
CA TYR A 76 13.21 -3.27 1.81
C TYR A 76 13.53 -2.45 3.08
N ARG A 77 14.80 -2.41 3.48
CA ARG A 77 15.27 -1.68 4.66
C ARG A 77 15.97 -0.39 4.29
#